data_AF-A0A945I8B4-F1
#
_entry.id   AF-A0A945I8B4-F1
#
_cell.length_a   1.000
_cell.length_b   1.000
_cell.length_c   1.000
_cell.angle_alpha   90.00
_cell.angle_beta   90.00
_cell.angle_gamma   90.00
#
_symmetry.space_group_name_H-M   'P 1'
#
loop_
_entity.id
_entity.type
_entity.pdbx_description
1 polymer ?
#
loop_
_entity_poly.entity_id
_entity_poly.type
_entity_poly.pdbx_seq_one_letter_code
_entity_poly.pdbx_strand_id
1 'polypeptide(L)'
;YAGSPRLSFYSPHISGMQRLANGNTLICEGGKGCIFEVTPEGEVVWEYVSDTWTHNPAQGDVNWIFRAYRYAADSPQIQNRV
;
A
#
# COMPACT_ATOMS: atom_id res chain seq x y z
N TYR A 1 1.98 11.59 -6.78
CA TYR A 1 0.76 11.54 -5.94
C TYR A 1 0.98 12.32 -4.65
N ALA A 2 -0.02 13.08 -4.21
CA ALA A 2 -0.03 13.75 -2.91
C ALA A 2 -1.48 13.77 -2.39
N GLY A 3 -1.66 13.56 -1.08
CA GLY A 3 -2.98 13.68 -0.46
C GLY A 3 -3.54 15.10 -0.62
N SER A 4 -4.85 15.18 -0.86
CA SER A 4 -5.60 16.44 -0.85
C SER A 4 -6.83 16.24 0.05
N PRO A 5 -6.88 16.88 1.23
CA PRO A 5 -5.91 17.81 1.82
C PRO A 5 -4.56 17.16 2.17
N ARG A 6 -3.48 17.94 2.34
CA ARG A 6 -2.09 17.43 2.46
C ARG A 6 -1.88 16.31 3.48
N LEU A 7 -2.58 16.34 4.62
CA LEU A 7 -2.45 15.34 5.67
C LEU A 7 -3.34 14.10 5.45
N SER A 8 -4.17 14.09 4.40
CA SER A 8 -5.07 12.98 4.09
C SER A 8 -4.34 11.72 3.64
N PHE A 9 -3.02 11.76 3.44
CA PHE A 9 -2.19 10.60 3.05
C PHE A 9 -1.08 10.30 4.08
N TYR A 10 -1.15 10.95 5.25
CA TYR A 10 -0.16 10.73 6.31
C TYR A 10 -0.50 9.45 7.09
N SER A 11 0.47 8.53 7.18
CA SER A 11 0.42 7.37 8.07
C SER A 11 1.51 7.50 9.15
N PRO A 12 1.17 7.58 10.44
CA PRO A 12 2.13 7.87 11.51
C PRO A 12 3.09 6.72 11.82
N HIS A 13 2.76 5.50 11.38
CA HIS A 13 3.58 4.31 11.55
C HIS A 13 3.42 3.39 10.35
N ILE A 14 4.30 2.38 10.28
CA ILE A 14 4.36 1.35 9.23
C ILE A 14 4.34 1.98 7.83
N SER A 15 3.99 1.26 6.75
CA SER A 15 3.97 1.74 5.35
C SER A 15 5.21 1.37 4.53
N GLY A 16 5.12 1.66 3.23
CA GLY A 16 6.23 1.49 2.29
C GLY A 16 5.85 1.96 0.89
N MET A 17 6.85 2.01 0.00
CA MET A 17 6.64 2.24 -1.42
C MET A 17 7.61 1.40 -2.24
N GLN A 18 7.22 1.07 -3.46
CA GLN A 18 8.05 0.36 -4.44
C GLN A 18 7.80 0.96 -5.83
N ARG A 19 8.85 1.46 -6.47
CA ARG A 19 8.81 1.78 -7.91
C ARG A 19 8.83 0.48 -8.70
N LEU A 20 7.87 0.31 -9.61
CA LEU A 20 7.71 -0.86 -10.44
C LEU A 20 8.40 -0.66 -11.80
N ALA A 21 8.64 -1.77 -12.51
CA ALA A 21 9.34 -1.76 -13.80
C ALA A 21 8.60 -0.98 -14.90
N ASN A 22 7.27 -0.89 -14.82
CA ASN A 22 6.43 -0.09 -15.74
C ASN A 22 6.47 1.43 -15.42
N GLY A 23 7.22 1.85 -14.40
CA GLY A 23 7.30 3.24 -13.96
C GLY A 23 6.25 3.63 -12.92
N ASN A 24 5.22 2.81 -12.66
CA ASN A 24 4.24 3.09 -11.60
C ASN A 24 4.86 2.88 -10.21
N THR A 25 4.23 3.45 -9.19
CA THR A 25 4.62 3.28 -7.80
C THR A 25 3.54 2.55 -7.03
N LEU A 26 3.87 1.39 -6.47
CA LEU A 26 3.04 0.76 -5.45
C LEU A 26 3.29 1.45 -4.11
N ILE A 27 2.24 1.81 -3.40
CA ILE A 27 2.27 2.49 -2.11
C ILE A 27 1.47 1.64 -1.13
N CYS A 28 2.02 1.44 0.07
CA CYS A 28 1.33 0.85 1.20
C CYS A 28 1.07 1.97 2.22
N GLU A 29 -0.17 2.47 2.32
CA GLU A 29 -0.61 3.38 3.38
C GLU A 29 -1.02 2.56 4.60
N GLY A 30 -0.02 2.14 5.37
CA GLY A 30 -0.20 1.02 6.28
C GLY A 30 -1.17 1.29 7.43
N GLY A 31 -1.17 2.50 7.99
CA GLY A 31 -2.09 2.90 9.06
C GLY A 31 -3.56 2.95 8.65
N LYS A 32 -3.86 2.96 7.35
CA LYS A 32 -5.24 2.88 6.81
C LYS A 32 -5.57 1.54 6.17
N GLY A 33 -4.63 0.59 6.23
CA GLY A 33 -4.83 -0.71 5.60
C GLY A 33 -5.03 -0.64 4.09
N CYS A 34 -4.51 0.39 3.42
CA CYS A 34 -4.68 0.58 1.99
C CYS A 34 -3.35 0.33 1.25
N ILE A 35 -3.44 -0.37 0.12
CA ILE A 35 -2.35 -0.51 -0.85
C ILE A 35 -2.90 -0.01 -2.18
N PHE A 36 -2.17 0.87 -2.85
CA PHE A 36 -2.60 1.39 -4.14
C PHE A 36 -1.41 1.64 -5.07
N GLU A 37 -1.67 1.62 -6.36
CA GLU A 37 -0.68 1.88 -7.40
C GLU A 37 -0.96 3.21 -8.10
N VAL A 38 0.08 4.02 -8.26
CA VAL A 38 -0.01 5.32 -8.92
C VAL A 38 0.90 5.43 -10.13
N THR A 39 0.42 6.09 -11.19
CA THR A 39 1.25 6.48 -12.34
C THR A 39 2.28 7.55 -11.95
N PRO A 40 3.30 7.81 -12.79
CA PRO A 40 4.21 8.95 -12.61
C PRO A 40 3.48 10.30 -12.50
N GLU A 41 2.37 10.45 -13.21
CA GLU A 41 1.49 11.62 -13.22
C GLU A 41 0.64 11.72 -11.92
N GLY A 42 0.58 10.64 -11.14
CA GLY A 42 -0.10 10.58 -9.87
C GLY A 42 -1.54 10.11 -9.94
N GLU A 43 -1.94 9.43 -11.01
CA GLU A 43 -3.26 8.80 -11.12
C GLU A 43 -3.26 7.45 -10.43
N VAL A 44 -4.29 7.14 -9.65
CA VAL A 44 -4.46 5.81 -9.03
C VAL A 44 -5.02 4.85 -10.07
N VAL A 45 -4.32 3.74 -10.32
CA VAL A 45 -4.70 2.74 -11.34
C VAL A 45 -5.11 1.39 -10.76
N TRP A 46 -4.86 1.17 -9.48
CA TRP A 46 -5.28 -0.02 -8.74
C TRP A 46 -5.31 0.30 -7.24
N GLU A 47 -6.23 -0.32 -6.51
CA GLU A 47 -6.40 -0.14 -5.07
C GLU A 47 -6.86 -1.44 -4.41
N TYR A 48 -6.40 -1.65 -3.17
CA TYR A 48 -6.84 -2.67 -2.25
C TYR A 48 -6.95 -2.07 -0.85
N VAL A 49 -8.05 -2.37 -0.16
CA VAL A 49 -8.27 -2.00 1.24
C VAL A 49 -8.50 -3.29 2.03
N SER A 50 -7.74 -3.47 3.12
CA SER A 50 -7.91 -4.61 4.02
C SER A 50 -9.30 -4.60 4.66
N ASP A 51 -10.01 -5.72 4.52
CA ASP A 51 -11.25 -6.04 5.21
C ASP A 51 -11.03 -6.73 6.56
N THR A 52 -9.78 -7.01 6.90
CA THR A 52 -9.40 -7.68 8.15
C THR A 52 -9.21 -6.65 9.26
N TRP A 53 -10.24 -6.50 10.08
CA TRP A 53 -10.26 -5.59 11.21
C TRP A 53 -9.88 -6.30 12.52
N THR A 54 -9.20 -5.60 13.40
CA THR A 54 -8.90 -6.03 14.77
C THR A 54 -9.05 -4.89 15.74
N HIS A 55 -9.41 -5.20 16.99
CA HIS A 55 -9.57 -4.19 18.03
C HIS A 55 -8.22 -3.85 18.67
N ASN A 56 -7.81 -2.57 18.58
CA ASN A 56 -6.65 -2.02 19.27
C ASN A 56 -7.11 -1.18 20.48
N PRO A 57 -6.70 -1.50 21.72
CA PRO A 57 -7.14 -0.78 22.92
C PRO A 57 -6.84 0.72 22.93
N ALA A 58 -5.82 1.17 22.20
CA ALA A 58 -5.40 2.57 22.17
C ALA A 58 -5.97 3.35 20.98
N GLN A 59 -6.37 2.68 19.90
CA GLN A 59 -6.68 3.31 18.62
C GLN A 59 -8.03 2.88 18.00
N GLY A 60 -8.78 2.02 18.69
CA GLY A 60 -10.06 1.49 18.21
C GLY A 60 -9.87 0.36 17.20
N ASP A 61 -10.85 0.17 16.33
CA ASP A 61 -10.78 -0.88 15.31
C ASP A 61 -9.85 -0.45 14.17
N VAL A 62 -8.91 -1.32 13.83
CA VAL A 62 -7.82 -1.05 12.90
C VAL A 62 -7.68 -2.17 11.87
N ASN A 63 -7.27 -1.83 10.65
CA ASN A 63 -7.08 -2.76 9.53
C ASN A 63 -5.65 -2.70 8.96
N TRP A 64 -4.66 -2.44 9.81
CA TRP A 64 -3.31 -2.07 9.39
C TRP A 64 -2.59 -3.09 8.52
N ILE A 65 -1.82 -2.57 7.56
CA ILE A 65 -0.90 -3.36 6.73
C ILE A 65 0.54 -2.89 6.98
N PHE A 66 1.41 -3.80 7.43
CA PHE A 66 2.79 -3.45 7.75
C PHE A 66 3.58 -3.01 6.51
N ARG A 67 3.54 -3.82 5.45
CA ARG A 67 4.29 -3.63 4.21
C ARG A 67 3.69 -4.44 3.06
N ALA A 68 3.83 -3.93 1.84
CA ALA A 68 3.49 -4.63 0.61
C ALA A 68 4.64 -4.55 -0.40
N TYR A 69 4.78 -5.61 -1.21
CA TYR A 69 5.63 -5.66 -2.39
C TYR A 69 4.84 -6.26 -3.55
N ARG A 70 5.08 -5.75 -4.75
CA ARG A 70 4.62 -6.37 -5.99
C ARG A 70 5.82 -6.98 -6.71
N TYR A 71 5.65 -8.24 -7.10
CA TYR A 71 6.58 -8.96 -7.94
C TYR A 71 5.95 -9.18 -9.31
N ALA A 72 6.76 -9.14 -10.36
CA ALA A 72 6.31 -9.58 -11.67
C ALA A 72 5.97 -11.08 -11.62
N ALA A 73 5.09 -11.55 -12.51
CA ALA A 73 4.64 -12.94 -12.53
C ALA A 73 5.79 -13.95 -12.72
N ASP A 74 6.86 -13.53 -13.41
CA ASP A 74 8.08 -14.28 -13.70
C ASP A 74 9.24 -13.99 -12.73
N SER A 75 9.02 -13.16 -11.71
CA SER A 75 10.05 -12.67 -10.79
C SER A 75 10.67 -13.82 -9.97
N PRO A 76 12.00 -13.85 -9.79
CA PRO A 76 12.67 -14.93 -9.04
C PRO A 76 12.21 -15.05 -7.58
N GLN A 77 11.70 -13.97 -6.98
CA GLN A 77 11.18 -13.94 -5.61
C GLN A 77 9.92 -14.80 -5.42
N ILE A 78 9.18 -15.08 -6.49
CA ILE A 78 7.96 -15.90 -6.45
C ILE A 78 8.08 -17.19 -7.26
N GLN A 79 9.25 -17.47 -7.86
CA GLN A 79 9.50 -18.75 -8.53
C GLN A 79 9.29 -19.90 -7.53
N ASN A 80 8.54 -20.91 -7.96
CA ASN A 80 8.12 -22.07 -7.16
C ASN A 80 7.18 -21.77 -5.97
N ARG A 81 6.49 -20.61 -5.96
CA ARG A 81 5.49 -20.24 -4.95
C ARG A 81 4.06 -20.14 -5.50
N VAL A 82 3.88 -20.43 -6.78
CA VAL A 82 2.62 -20.42 -7.53
C VAL A 82 2.46 -21.70 -8.31
#